data_AF-A0A6B3F472-F1
#
_entry.id   AF-A0A6B3F472-F1
#
_cell.length_a   1.000
_cell.length_b   1.000
_cell.length_c   1.000
_cell.angle_alpha   90.00
_cell.angle_beta   90.00
_cell.angle_gamma   90.00
#
_symmetry.space_group_name_H-M   'P 1'
#
loop_
_entity.id
_entity.type
_entity.pdbx_description
1 polymer ?
#
loop_
_entity_poly.entity_id
_entity_poly.type
_entity_poly.pdbx_seq_one_letter_code
_entity_poly.pdbx_strand_id
1 'polypeptide(L)' 'HCATDWEPYAEHMLEVLSAHPAFDNTAADGGFAERPAFRPETRFEGQGLRKGHVVHDLLFTRNGYEVAEPERVGARPE' A
#
# COMPACT_ATOMS: atom_id res chain seq x y z
N HIS A 1 3.08 2.82 -4.88
CA HIS A 1 4.16 1.92 -4.42
C HIS A 1 4.52 2.29 -3.01
N CYS A 2 4.50 1.33 -2.10
CA CYS A 2 4.92 1.48 -0.71
C CYS A 2 5.91 0.36 -0.37
N ALA A 3 6.76 0.57 0.64
CA ALA A 3 7.63 -0.47 1.17
C ALA A 3 7.82 -0.31 2.69
N THR A 4 7.95 -1.41 3.42
CA THR A 4 8.22 -1.40 4.87
C THR A 4 9.00 -2.64 5.31
N ASP A 5 9.85 -2.49 6.33
CA ASP A 5 10.64 -3.57 6.95
C ASP A 5 10.02 -4.09 8.26
N TRP A 6 8.74 -3.79 8.51
CA TRP A 6 8.01 -4.18 9.70
C TRP A 6 6.75 -5.00 9.35
N GLU A 7 6.82 -6.31 9.59
CA GLU A 7 5.81 -7.30 9.16
C GLU A 7 4.36 -6.96 9.55
N PRO A 8 4.01 -6.67 10.83
CA PRO A 8 2.63 -6.35 11.19
C PRO A 8 2.10 -5.09 10.51
N TYR A 9 3.00 -4.15 10.19
CA TYR A 9 2.60 -2.94 9.48
C TYR A 9 2.40 -3.23 7.99
N ALA A 10 3.21 -4.10 7.39
CA ALA A 10 3.02 -4.57 6.03
C ALA A 10 1.65 -5.26 5.86
N GLU A 11 1.30 -6.17 6.77
CA GLU A 11 0.00 -6.86 6.81
C GLU A 11 -1.15 -5.86 6.90
N HIS A 12 -1.06 -4.86 7.79
CA HIS A 12 -2.08 -3.83 7.92
C HIS A 12 -2.21 -2.96 6.66
N MET A 13 -1.08 -2.57 6.04
CA MET A 13 -1.10 -1.84 4.78
C MET A 13 -1.78 -2.65 3.67
N LEU A 14 -1.50 -3.95 3.61
CA LEU A 14 -2.11 -4.86 2.64
C LEU A 14 -3.62 -4.96 2.86
N GLU A 15 -4.08 -5.11 4.10
CA GLU A 15 -5.50 -5.13 4.46
C GLU A 15 -6.22 -3.86 4.00
N VAL A 16 -5.68 -2.69 4.37
CA VAL A 16 -6.28 -1.39 4.05
C VAL A 16 -6.34 -1.14 2.55
N LEU A 17 -5.25 -1.40 1.82
CA LEU A 17 -5.20 -1.16 0.38
C LEU A 17 -6.07 -2.15 -0.40
N SER A 18 -6.10 -3.42 0.00
CA SER A 18 -6.92 -4.45 -0.65
C SER A 18 -8.42 -4.25 -0.41
N ALA A 19 -8.80 -3.65 0.72
CA ALA A 19 -10.20 -3.34 1.01
C ALA A 19 -10.71 -2.08 0.28
N HIS A 20 -9.82 -1.23 -0.25
CA HIS A 20 -10.21 0.05 -0.81
C HIS A 20 -10.57 -0.08 -2.31
N PRO A 21 -11.78 0.32 -2.74
CA PRO A 21 -12.31 0.01 -4.07
C PRO A 21 -11.58 0.73 -5.21
N ALA A 22 -10.82 1.79 -4.90
CA ALA A 22 -10.03 2.52 -5.89
C ALA A 22 -8.69 1.90 -6.28
N PHE A 23 -8.29 0.81 -5.63
CA PHE A 23 -6.97 0.22 -5.81
C PHE A 23 -7.07 -1.25 -6.14
N ASP A 24 -6.34 -1.66 -7.16
CA ASP A 24 -6.14 -3.06 -7.51
C ASP A 24 -4.72 -3.50 -7.12
N ASN A 25 -4.60 -4.62 -6.43
CA ASN A 25 -3.29 -5.21 -6.12
C ASN A 25 -2.67 -5.77 -7.41
N THR A 26 -1.39 -5.48 -7.64
CA THR A 26 -0.65 -6.03 -8.78
C THR A 26 -0.04 -7.40 -8.53
N ALA A 27 0.05 -7.83 -7.26
CA ALA A 27 0.48 -9.16 -6.88
C ALA A 27 -0.63 -10.19 -7.18
N ALA A 28 -0.34 -11.18 -8.02
CA ALA A 28 -1.34 -12.13 -8.52
C ALA A 28 -1.94 -13.05 -7.44
N ASP A 29 -1.23 -13.26 -6.34
CA ASP A 29 -1.65 -14.02 -5.16
C ASP A 29 -2.38 -13.16 -4.11
N GLY A 30 -2.52 -11.85 -4.36
CA GLY A 30 -3.13 -10.90 -3.43
C GLY A 30 -2.22 -10.51 -2.26
N GLY A 31 -0.93 -10.87 -2.30
CA GLY A 31 0.05 -10.60 -1.27
C GLY A 31 0.92 -9.38 -1.55
N PHE A 32 2.20 -9.52 -1.20
CA PHE A 32 3.23 -8.51 -1.41
C PHE A 32 3.85 -8.66 -2.81
N ALA A 33 4.21 -7.54 -3.42
CA ALA A 33 4.88 -7.54 -4.70
C ALA A 33 6.36 -7.89 -4.53
N GLU A 34 6.96 -8.51 -5.56
CA GLU A 34 8.41 -8.59 -5.66
C GLU A 34 8.99 -7.18 -5.71
N ARG A 35 10.16 -7.00 -5.07
CA ARG A 35 10.87 -5.72 -5.08
C ARG A 35 11.12 -5.27 -6.52
N PRO A 36 10.61 -4.10 -6.94
CA PRO A 36 10.80 -3.63 -8.31
C PRO A 36 12.27 -3.30 -8.59
N ALA A 37 12.75 -3.59 -9.81
CA ALA A 37 14.13 -3.30 -10.21
C ALA A 37 14.49 -1.80 -10.16
N PHE A 38 13.49 -0.92 -10.26
CA PHE A 38 13.68 0.53 -10.16
C PHE A 38 13.85 1.02 -8.72
N ARG A 39 13.61 0.18 -7.70
CA ARG A 39 13.66 0.58 -6.30
C ARG A 39 15.10 0.46 -5.76
N PRO A 40 15.81 1.58 -5.54
CA PRO A 40 17.13 1.52 -4.93
C PRO A 40 17.02 1.03 -3.49
N GLU A 41 18.03 0.28 -3.03
CA GLU A 41 18.16 -0.07 -1.63
C GLU A 41 18.56 1.16 -0.82
N THR A 42 17.87 1.39 0.27
CA THR A 42 18.25 2.41 1.24
C THR A 42 19.25 1.85 2.24
N ARG A 43 20.02 2.75 2.88
CA ARG A 43 20.97 2.38 3.94
C ARG A 43 20.29 1.63 5.11
N PHE A 44 19.04 1.98 5.43
CA PHE A 44 18.26 1.37 6.50
C PHE A 44 17.90 -0.08 6.19
N GLU A 45 17.49 -0.37 4.96
CA GLU A 45 17.19 -1.73 4.51
C GLU A 45 18.43 -2.60 4.50
N GLY A 46 19.59 -2.07 4.09
CA GLY A 46 20.85 -2.80 4.22
C GLY A 46 21.16 -3.20 5.66
N GLN A 47 20.79 -2.38 6.65
CA GLN A 47 20.94 -2.72 8.07
C GLN A 47 19.87 -3.71 8.55
N GLY A 48 18.62 -3.57 8.09
CA GLY A 48 17.52 -4.50 8.38
C GLY A 48 17.77 -5.89 7.82
N LEU A 49 18.17 -6.00 6.55
CA LEU A 49 18.52 -7.26 5.90
C LEU A 49 19.67 -7.98 6.62
N ARG A 50 20.69 -7.24 7.09
CA ARG A 50 21.77 -7.81 7.92
C ARG A 50 21.28 -8.33 9.28
N LYS A 51 20.13 -7.85 9.77
CA LYS A 51 19.47 -8.33 10.99
C LYS A 51 18.40 -9.40 10.70
N GLY A 52 18.25 -9.82 9.43
CA GLY A 52 17.24 -10.79 9.02
C GLY A 52 15.83 -10.22 8.86
N HIS A 53 15.67 -8.90 8.78
CA HIS A 53 14.37 -8.31 8.49
C HIS A 53 13.99 -8.56 7.03
N VAL A 54 12.72 -8.88 6.80
CA VAL A 54 12.13 -8.96 5.48
C VAL A 54 11.56 -7.59 5.14
N VAL A 55 11.81 -7.13 3.91
CA VAL A 55 11.18 -5.91 3.38
C VAL A 55 10.03 -6.32 2.49
N HIS A 56 8.85 -5.77 2.77
CA HIS A 56 7.66 -5.95 1.97
C HIS A 56 7.44 -4.76 1.06
N ASP A 57 7.29 -5.04 -0.22
CA ASP A 57 6.95 -4.07 -1.25
C ASP A 57 5.46 -4.24 -1.60
N LEU A 58 4.68 -3.16 -1.58
CA LEU A 58 3.26 -3.13 -1.95
C LEU A 58 3.07 -2.29 -3.22
N LEU A 59 2.54 -2.92 -4.26
CA LEU A 59 2.36 -2.29 -5.55
C LEU A 59 0.89 -2.42 -5.99
N PHE A 60 0.21 -1.27 -6.03
CA PHE A 60 -1.20 -1.15 -6.37
C PHE A 60 -1.38 -0.13 -7.50
N THR A 61 -2.34 -0.39 -8.38
CA THR A 61 -2.76 0.52 -9.45
C THR A 61 -4.11 1.13 -9.11
N ARG A 62 -4.32 2.39 -9.47
CA ARG A 62 -5.62 3.05 -9.32
C ARG A 62 -6.55 2.62 -10.47
N ASN A 63 -7.75 2.13 -10.16
CA ASN A 63 -8.64 1.46 -11.12
C ASN A 63 -9.77 2.33 -11.67
N GLY A 64 -9.58 3.66 -11.67
CA GLY A 64 -10.59 4.60 -12.18
C GLY A 64 -11.81 4.80 -11.29
N TYR A 65 -11.84 4.22 -10.07
CA TYR A 65 -12.91 4.45 -9.11
C TYR A 65 -13.19 5.94 -8.91
N GLU A 66 -14.43 6.33 -9.21
CA GLU A 66 -14.99 7.62 -8.93
C GLU A 66 -15.68 7.57 -7.57
N VAL A 67 -15.30 8.48 -6.69
CA VAL A 67 -16.03 8.69 -5.44
C VAL A 67 -17.39 9.28 -5.81
N ALA A 68 -18.48 8.57 -5.50
CA ALA A 68 -19.78 9.21 -5.44
C ALA A 68 -19.66 10.39 -4.46
N GLU A 69 -19.98 11.60 -4.90
CA GLU A 69 -19.90 12.79 -4.04
C GLU A 69 -20.64 12.48 -2.73
N PRO A 70 -20.00 12.64 -1.55
CA PRO A 70 -20.75 12.51 -0.32
C PRO A 70 -21.82 13.61 -0.35
N GLU A 71 -23.09 13.22 -0.25
CA GLU A 71 -24.19 14.18 -0.12
C GLU A 71 -23.78 15.19 0.96
N ARG A 72 -23.64 16.47 0.57
CA ARG A 72 -23.34 17.54 1.52
C ARG A 72 -24.52 17.63 2.49
N VAL A 73 -24.43 16.94 3.61
CA VAL A 73 -25.42 17.03 4.68
C VAL A 73 -25.38 18.45 5.24
N GLY A 74 -26.43 19.21 4.91
CA GLY A 74 -26.88 20.38 5.65
C GLY A 74 -26.10 21.67 5.40
N ALA A 75 -26.42 22.37 4.32
CA ALA A 75 -26.38 23.82 4.37
C ALA A 75 -27.33 24.28 5.49
N ARG A 76 -26.77 24.85 6.56
CA ARG A 76 -27.53 25.45 7.66
C ARG A 76 -28.29 26.66 7.07
N PRO A 77 -29.62 26.73 7.16
CA PRO A 77 -30.33 27.95 6.76
C PRO A 77 -29.98 29.08 7.73
N GLU A 78 -29.94 30.28 7.16
CA GLU A 78 -29.64 31.58 7.77
C GLU A 78 -30.54 31.99 8.93
#